data_AF-A0A0D8XPN0-F1
#
_entry.id   AF-A0A0D8XPN0-F1
#
_cell.length_a   1.000
_cell.length_b   1.000
_cell.length_c   1.000
_cell.angle_alpha   90.00
_cell.angle_beta   90.00
_cell.angle_gamma   90.00
#
_symmetry.space_group_name_H-M   'P 1'
#
loop_
_entity.id
_entity.type
_entity.pdbx_description
1 polymer ?
#
loop_
_entity_poly.entity_id
_entity_poly.type
_entity_poly.pdbx_seq_one_letter_code
_entity_poly.pdbx_strand_id
1 'polypeptide(L)'
;MKKYSAYVQQEDLFISEVTVEEQLTFVARLRMPETTTEDERKETVEKVITSMGLGGCRFSRIGSTTDRCISRSERKRLAFASEIITDPSILFCDEPTSGLDSFMALQVVAALKILASKAKTVVTTIHQPSSQVFQMADRLILMANGQVAYQGDADGVDKFFAQCSYPCPKFTNLPDHFMKVLSRDENTAEKEHNEKIKEILDAFQSSEDGKNVHYVTHTYTTVSIRRRIKLNKSRRTGYHTSWFVQTWWLFMRSCRTQMRDPVVLRVRFIQVLVSFSPLIR
;
A
#
# COMPACT_ATOMS: atom_id res chain seq x y z
N MET A 1 16.14 -4.42 -1.18
CA MET A 1 14.79 -4.11 -0.64
C MET A 1 13.70 -4.74 -1.50
N LYS A 2 13.60 -4.45 -2.81
CA LYS A 2 12.55 -5.00 -3.71
C LYS A 2 12.27 -6.53 -3.64
N LYS A 3 13.24 -7.36 -3.22
CA LYS A 3 13.05 -8.81 -3.06
C LYS A 3 12.28 -9.21 -1.78
N TYR A 4 12.32 -8.37 -0.74
CA TYR A 4 11.78 -8.69 0.59
C TYR A 4 10.62 -7.77 1.00
N SER A 5 10.42 -6.68 0.25
CA SER A 5 9.40 -5.68 0.53
C SER A 5 8.58 -5.37 -0.73
N ALA A 6 7.28 -5.17 -0.56
CA ALA A 6 6.39 -4.66 -1.59
C ALA A 6 5.83 -3.28 -1.19
N TYR A 7 5.43 -2.49 -2.19
CA TYR A 7 4.93 -1.13 -2.01
C TYR A 7 3.62 -0.96 -2.77
N VAL A 8 2.58 -0.54 -2.06
CA VAL A 8 1.27 -0.21 -2.61
C VAL A 8 1.15 1.30 -2.61
N GLN A 9 0.96 1.87 -3.79
CA GLN A 9 0.83 3.32 -3.98
C GLN A 9 -0.56 3.80 -3.57
N GLN A 10 -0.70 5.10 -3.33
CA GLN A 10 -1.99 5.74 -3.05
C GLN A 10 -2.95 5.65 -4.25
N GLU A 11 -2.45 5.73 -5.49
CA GLU A 11 -3.24 5.52 -6.70
C GLU A 11 -3.05 4.11 -7.25
N ASP A 12 -4.16 3.42 -7.53
CA ASP A 12 -4.13 2.08 -8.08
C ASP A 12 -4.15 2.13 -9.62
N LEU A 13 -3.00 1.88 -10.24
CA LEU A 13 -2.85 1.89 -11.69
C LEU A 13 -3.18 0.51 -12.28
N PHE A 14 -4.45 0.32 -12.66
CA PHE A 14 -4.91 -0.89 -13.34
C PHE A 14 -5.30 -0.65 -14.80
N ILE A 15 -5.21 -1.70 -15.60
CA ILE A 15 -5.79 -1.76 -16.94
C ILE A 15 -7.28 -2.05 -16.78
N SER A 16 -8.15 -1.24 -17.38
CA SER A 16 -9.59 -1.29 -17.12
C SER A 16 -10.27 -2.54 -17.71
N GLU A 17 -9.74 -3.05 -18.82
CA GLU A 17 -10.37 -4.07 -19.67
C GLU A 17 -10.10 -5.51 -19.23
N VAL A 18 -9.15 -5.70 -18.31
CA VAL A 18 -8.81 -7.01 -17.74
C VAL A 18 -9.68 -7.31 -16.52
N THR A 19 -9.89 -8.60 -16.25
CA THR A 19 -10.58 -9.03 -15.03
C THR A 19 -9.64 -9.08 -13.83
N VAL A 20 -10.20 -9.15 -12.62
CA VAL A 20 -9.46 -9.32 -11.37
C VAL A 20 -8.52 -10.55 -11.44
N GLU A 21 -9.04 -11.70 -11.87
CA GLU A 21 -8.24 -12.91 -12.01
C GLU A 21 -7.16 -12.80 -13.10
N GLU A 22 -7.49 -12.21 -14.25
CA GLU A 22 -6.54 -12.03 -15.34
C GLU A 22 -5.37 -11.15 -14.89
N GLN A 23 -5.66 -10.05 -14.19
CA GLN A 23 -4.65 -9.17 -13.64
C GLN A 23 -3.70 -9.93 -12.70
N LEU A 24 -4.24 -10.68 -11.74
CA LEU A 24 -3.43 -11.48 -10.82
C LEU A 24 -2.63 -12.57 -11.53
N THR A 25 -3.21 -13.18 -12.57
CA THR A 25 -2.53 -14.19 -13.38
C THR A 25 -1.35 -13.58 -14.14
N PHE A 26 -1.52 -12.41 -14.77
CA PHE A 26 -0.42 -11.70 -15.43
C PHE A 26 0.68 -11.33 -14.43
N VAL A 27 0.30 -10.82 -13.26
CA VAL A 27 1.24 -10.47 -12.20
C VAL A 27 2.03 -11.70 -11.71
N ALA A 28 1.35 -12.82 -11.48
CA ALA A 28 1.98 -14.09 -11.09
C ALA A 28 2.97 -14.60 -12.13
N ARG A 29 2.60 -14.56 -13.42
CA ARG A 29 3.48 -14.98 -14.51
C ARG A 29 4.71 -14.09 -14.68
N LEU A 30 4.57 -12.79 -14.45
CA LEU A 30 5.67 -11.83 -14.62
C LEU A 30 6.61 -11.77 -13.41
N ARG A 31 6.09 -11.94 -12.18
CA ARG A 31 6.85 -11.71 -10.95
C ARG A 31 7.32 -12.98 -10.24
N MET A 32 6.64 -14.12 -10.40
CA MET A 32 7.08 -15.37 -9.75
C MET A 32 8.22 -16.04 -10.55
N PRO A 33 9.16 -16.73 -9.87
CA PRO A 33 10.31 -17.39 -10.52
C PRO A 33 9.91 -18.33 -11.66
N GLU A 34 10.75 -18.47 -12.69
CA GLU A 34 10.50 -19.43 -13.79
C GLU A 34 10.41 -20.89 -13.34
N THR A 35 11.03 -21.22 -12.20
CA THR A 35 10.96 -22.57 -11.61
C THR A 35 9.57 -22.93 -11.08
N THR A 36 8.70 -21.94 -10.88
CA THR A 36 7.33 -22.15 -10.39
C THR A 36 6.46 -22.70 -11.50
N THR A 37 5.81 -23.84 -11.26
CA THR A 37 4.92 -24.51 -12.21
C THR A 37 3.64 -23.70 -12.46
N GLU A 38 2.96 -23.93 -13.58
CA GLU A 38 1.68 -23.23 -13.84
C GLU A 38 0.60 -23.57 -12.80
N ASP A 39 0.62 -24.77 -12.23
CA ASP A 39 -0.35 -25.15 -11.19
C ASP A 39 -0.05 -24.45 -9.86
N GLU A 40 1.22 -24.35 -9.47
CA GLU A 40 1.64 -23.54 -8.30
C GLU A 40 1.29 -22.05 -8.46
N ARG A 41 1.41 -21.50 -9.68
CA ARG A 41 1.00 -20.12 -9.98
C ARG A 41 -0.50 -19.95 -9.80
N LYS A 42 -1.31 -20.87 -10.33
CA LYS A 42 -2.78 -20.84 -10.18
C LYS A 42 -3.19 -20.99 -8.72
N GLU A 43 -2.56 -21.90 -7.97
CA GLU A 43 -2.82 -22.06 -6.54
C GLU A 43 -2.48 -20.78 -5.76
N THR A 44 -1.37 -20.12 -6.11
CA THR A 44 -1.00 -18.83 -5.51
C THR A 44 -2.04 -17.75 -5.81
N VAL A 45 -2.49 -17.65 -7.07
CA VAL A 45 -3.55 -16.70 -7.46
C VAL A 45 -4.84 -16.99 -6.69
N GLU A 46 -5.25 -18.24 -6.58
CA GLU A 46 -6.44 -18.66 -5.82
C GLU A 46 -6.33 -18.24 -4.35
N LYS A 47 -5.22 -18.61 -3.70
CA LYS A 47 -4.94 -18.28 -2.30
C LYS A 47 -5.02 -16.78 -2.05
N VAL A 48 -4.47 -15.97 -2.96
CA VAL A 48 -4.51 -14.52 -2.87
C VAL A 48 -5.94 -13.98 -3.02
N ILE A 49 -6.69 -14.44 -4.02
CA ILE A 49 -8.10 -14.07 -4.24
C ILE A 49 -8.94 -14.37 -2.99
N THR A 50 -8.80 -15.56 -2.42
CA THR A 50 -9.51 -15.94 -1.19
C THR A 50 -9.09 -15.06 -0.02
N SER A 51 -7.79 -14.86 0.18
CA SER A 51 -7.27 -14.09 1.32
C SER A 51 -7.70 -12.63 1.32
N MET A 52 -7.88 -12.04 0.14
CA MET A 52 -8.29 -10.65 -0.05
C MET A 52 -9.82 -10.51 -0.22
N GLY A 53 -10.58 -11.60 -0.14
CA GLY A 53 -12.03 -11.57 -0.30
C GLY A 53 -12.50 -11.09 -1.67
N LEU A 54 -11.75 -11.42 -2.73
CA LEU A 54 -12.02 -11.00 -4.11
C LEU A 54 -12.84 -12.03 -4.92
N GLY A 55 -13.30 -13.12 -4.29
CA GLY A 55 -14.02 -14.20 -4.97
C GLY A 55 -15.27 -13.72 -5.71
N GLY A 56 -16.04 -12.80 -5.13
CA GLY A 56 -17.28 -12.29 -5.74
C GLY A 56 -17.05 -11.43 -6.99
N CYS A 57 -15.89 -10.79 -7.13
CA CYS A 57 -15.54 -9.94 -8.27
C CYS A 57 -14.44 -10.52 -9.18
N ARG A 58 -14.06 -11.78 -8.98
CA ARG A 58 -12.98 -12.48 -9.70
C ARG A 58 -13.04 -12.32 -11.23
N PHE A 59 -14.24 -12.51 -11.78
CA PHE A 59 -14.49 -12.47 -13.24
C PHE A 59 -14.97 -11.11 -13.72
N SER A 60 -15.18 -10.15 -12.81
CA SER A 60 -15.53 -8.78 -13.15
C SER A 60 -14.33 -8.07 -13.75
N ARG A 61 -14.57 -7.23 -14.76
CA ARG A 61 -13.56 -6.27 -15.24
C ARG A 61 -13.19 -5.33 -14.12
N ILE A 62 -11.97 -4.80 -14.13
CA ILE A 62 -11.57 -3.80 -13.13
C ILE A 62 -12.30 -2.48 -13.39
N GLY A 63 -12.45 -2.10 -14.66
CA GLY A 63 -13.09 -0.86 -15.06
C GLY A 63 -12.24 0.38 -14.76
N SER A 64 -12.60 1.48 -15.40
CA SER A 64 -11.90 2.76 -15.29
C SER A 64 -12.42 3.57 -14.09
N THR A 65 -11.89 4.79 -13.91
CA THR A 65 -12.40 5.72 -12.91
C THR A 65 -13.84 6.15 -13.18
N THR A 66 -14.23 6.21 -14.47
CA THR A 66 -15.56 6.63 -14.96
C THR A 66 -16.52 5.46 -15.14
N ASP A 67 -16.03 4.30 -15.58
CA ASP A 67 -16.81 3.07 -15.77
C ASP A 67 -16.38 2.02 -14.74
N ARG A 68 -16.95 2.09 -13.54
CA ARG A 68 -16.54 1.26 -12.41
C ARG A 68 -17.28 -0.06 -12.41
N CYS A 69 -16.52 -1.13 -12.66
CA CYS A 69 -17.02 -2.50 -12.57
C CYS A 69 -16.81 -3.14 -11.19
N ILE A 70 -15.76 -2.74 -10.45
CA ILE A 70 -15.53 -3.16 -9.05
C ILE A 70 -15.56 -1.96 -8.10
N SER A 71 -15.88 -2.23 -6.83
CA SER A 71 -15.91 -1.20 -5.79
C SER A 71 -14.51 -0.62 -5.52
N ARG A 72 -14.44 0.55 -4.88
CA ARG A 72 -13.15 1.17 -4.53
C ARG A 72 -12.35 0.31 -3.54
N SER A 73 -13.01 -0.31 -2.56
CA SER A 73 -12.35 -1.19 -1.58
C SER A 73 -11.90 -2.51 -2.20
N GLU A 74 -12.66 -3.07 -3.15
CA GLU A 74 -12.24 -4.21 -3.96
C GLU A 74 -11.01 -3.88 -4.81
N ARG A 75 -11.00 -2.70 -5.46
CA ARG A 75 -9.84 -2.23 -6.22
C ARG A 75 -8.59 -2.09 -5.34
N LYS A 76 -8.73 -1.57 -4.11
CA LYS A 76 -7.63 -1.50 -3.13
C LYS A 76 -7.14 -2.88 -2.69
N ARG A 77 -8.05 -3.80 -2.41
CA ARG A 77 -7.71 -5.20 -2.08
C ARG A 77 -7.04 -5.91 -3.25
N LEU A 78 -7.38 -5.58 -4.50
CA LEU A 78 -6.68 -6.05 -5.70
C LEU A 78 -5.26 -5.49 -5.81
N ALA A 79 -5.01 -4.25 -5.38
CA ALA A 79 -3.66 -3.68 -5.33
C ALA A 79 -2.80 -4.43 -4.31
N PHE A 80 -3.35 -4.73 -3.13
CA PHE A 80 -2.68 -5.57 -2.14
C PHE A 80 -2.40 -6.97 -2.70
N ALA A 81 -3.43 -7.60 -3.30
CA ALA A 81 -3.34 -8.91 -3.93
C ALA A 81 -2.18 -8.97 -4.95
N SER A 82 -2.06 -7.96 -5.80
CA SER A 82 -1.01 -7.87 -6.82
C SER A 82 0.40 -7.78 -6.22
N GLU A 83 0.54 -7.11 -5.09
CA GLU A 83 1.81 -6.97 -4.39
C GLU A 83 2.20 -8.19 -3.54
N ILE A 84 1.21 -8.91 -2.98
CA ILE A 84 1.47 -10.07 -2.13
C ILE A 84 1.67 -11.39 -2.90
N ILE A 85 1.44 -11.42 -4.21
CA ILE A 85 1.70 -12.59 -5.07
C ILE A 85 3.13 -13.13 -4.91
N THR A 86 4.10 -12.24 -4.70
CA THR A 86 5.51 -12.63 -4.49
C THR A 86 5.84 -13.03 -3.05
N ASP A 87 4.83 -13.15 -2.19
CA ASP A 87 4.94 -13.44 -0.77
C ASP A 87 5.98 -12.57 -0.01
N PRO A 88 5.92 -11.22 -0.12
CA PRO A 88 6.89 -10.35 0.54
C PRO A 88 6.76 -10.43 2.07
N SER A 89 7.88 -10.29 2.77
CA SER A 89 7.90 -10.26 4.25
C SER A 89 7.41 -8.93 4.81
N ILE A 90 7.63 -7.83 4.07
CA ILE A 90 7.25 -6.47 4.46
C ILE A 90 6.34 -5.87 3.38
N LEU A 91 5.22 -5.28 3.78
CA LEU A 91 4.29 -4.57 2.91
C LEU A 91 4.17 -3.12 3.36
N PHE A 92 4.46 -2.19 2.47
CA PHE A 92 4.25 -0.76 2.67
C PHE A 92 2.99 -0.33 1.90
N CYS A 93 2.07 0.36 2.57
CA CYS A 93 0.83 0.85 1.96
C CYS A 93 0.67 2.35 2.19
N ASP A 94 0.66 3.11 1.11
CA ASP A 94 0.53 4.55 1.15
C ASP A 94 -0.94 4.97 1.08
N GLU A 95 -1.47 5.54 2.17
CA GLU A 95 -2.84 6.02 2.31
C GLU A 95 -3.93 5.11 1.69
N PRO A 96 -3.99 3.81 2.05
CA PRO A 96 -4.89 2.87 1.40
C PRO A 96 -6.37 3.14 1.65
N THR A 97 -6.70 3.96 2.64
CA THR A 97 -8.07 4.35 3.00
C THR A 97 -8.51 5.65 2.31
N SER A 98 -7.64 6.31 1.55
CA SER A 98 -7.96 7.57 0.89
C SER A 98 -9.11 7.40 -0.11
N GLY A 99 -10.09 8.31 -0.04
CA GLY A 99 -11.28 8.29 -0.90
C GLY A 99 -12.25 7.14 -0.63
N LEU A 100 -12.16 6.46 0.51
CA LEU A 100 -13.12 5.47 0.98
C LEU A 100 -14.01 6.05 2.09
N ASP A 101 -15.25 5.56 2.21
CA ASP A 101 -16.05 5.80 3.41
C ASP A 101 -15.51 4.98 4.60
N SER A 102 -16.05 5.24 5.79
CA SER A 102 -15.59 4.60 7.03
C SER A 102 -15.73 3.07 7.01
N PHE A 103 -16.79 2.54 6.39
CA PHE A 103 -17.04 1.10 6.31
C PHE A 103 -16.09 0.41 5.33
N MET A 104 -15.90 1.00 4.15
CA MET A 104 -14.97 0.52 3.14
C MET A 104 -13.52 0.60 3.62
N ALA A 105 -13.15 1.68 4.31
CA ALA A 105 -11.83 1.81 4.94
C ALA A 105 -11.58 0.70 5.98
N LEU A 106 -12.58 0.40 6.82
CA LEU A 106 -12.49 -0.69 7.79
C LEU A 106 -12.24 -2.05 7.11
N GLN A 107 -12.94 -2.35 6.01
CA GLN A 107 -12.72 -3.57 5.24
C GLN A 107 -11.31 -3.68 4.67
N VAL A 108 -10.75 -2.56 4.17
CA VAL A 108 -9.39 -2.50 3.63
C VAL A 108 -8.36 -2.74 4.73
N VAL A 109 -8.52 -2.10 5.89
CA VAL A 109 -7.61 -2.28 7.04
C VAL A 109 -7.74 -3.68 7.64
N ALA A 110 -8.93 -4.27 7.65
CA ALA A 110 -9.13 -5.67 8.04
C ALA A 110 -8.36 -6.65 7.14
N ALA A 111 -8.33 -6.41 5.84
CA ALA A 111 -7.52 -7.22 4.92
C ALA A 111 -6.02 -7.10 5.23
N LEU A 112 -5.53 -5.89 5.54
CA LEU A 112 -4.14 -5.67 5.99
C LEU A 112 -3.85 -6.37 7.32
N LYS A 113 -4.79 -6.37 8.26
CA LYS A 113 -4.66 -7.07 9.54
C LYS A 113 -4.54 -8.58 9.38
N ILE A 114 -5.31 -9.17 8.46
CA ILE A 114 -5.21 -10.60 8.11
C ILE A 114 -3.83 -10.92 7.51
N LEU A 115 -3.21 -9.99 6.77
CA LEU A 115 -1.85 -10.19 6.29
C LEU A 115 -0.83 -10.13 7.43
N ALA A 116 -0.98 -9.15 8.33
CA ALA A 116 -0.12 -9.00 9.49
C ALA A 116 -0.15 -10.24 10.40
N SER A 117 -1.33 -10.85 10.60
CA SER A 117 -1.46 -12.07 11.41
C SER A 117 -0.77 -13.31 10.81
N LYS A 118 -0.45 -13.29 9.52
CA LYS A 118 0.30 -14.35 8.81
C LYS A 118 1.82 -14.11 8.82
N ALA A 119 2.34 -13.54 9.92
CA ALA A 119 3.75 -13.23 10.12
C ALA A 119 4.35 -12.28 9.06
N LYS A 120 3.56 -11.35 8.53
CA LYS A 120 4.03 -10.26 7.66
C LYS A 120 4.10 -8.97 8.44
N THR A 121 5.07 -8.12 8.11
CA THR A 121 5.11 -6.75 8.64
C THR A 121 4.37 -5.83 7.68
N VAL A 122 3.28 -5.21 8.12
CA VAL A 122 2.54 -4.22 7.34
C VAL A 122 2.80 -2.84 7.94
N VAL A 123 3.22 -1.89 7.11
CA VAL A 123 3.42 -0.49 7.47
C VAL A 123 2.51 0.33 6.57
N THR A 124 1.65 1.15 7.16
CA THR A 124 0.73 1.98 6.39
C THR A 124 0.63 3.39 6.93
N THR A 125 0.47 4.35 6.02
CA THR A 125 0.09 5.74 6.33
C THR A 125 -1.42 5.86 6.24
N ILE A 126 -2.06 6.50 7.22
CA ILE A 126 -3.51 6.77 7.18
C ILE A 126 -3.73 8.22 7.56
N HIS A 127 -4.30 8.98 6.63
CA HIS A 127 -4.77 10.33 6.90
C HIS A 127 -6.14 10.26 7.60
N GLN A 128 -6.25 10.83 8.81
CA GLN A 128 -7.49 10.94 9.59
C GLN A 128 -8.28 9.62 9.72
N PRO A 129 -7.77 8.63 10.46
CA PRO A 129 -8.47 7.36 10.64
C PRO A 129 -9.74 7.51 11.50
N SER A 130 -10.76 6.71 11.17
CA SER A 130 -11.90 6.52 12.09
C SER A 130 -11.45 5.83 13.38
N SER A 131 -12.21 5.97 14.46
CA SER A 131 -11.89 5.31 15.74
C SER A 131 -11.74 3.80 15.58
N GLN A 132 -12.57 3.18 14.74
CA GLN A 132 -12.53 1.75 14.46
C GLN A 132 -11.24 1.34 13.77
N VAL A 133 -10.81 2.09 12.74
CA VAL A 133 -9.54 1.83 12.03
C VAL A 133 -8.35 2.02 12.95
N PHE A 134 -8.37 3.06 13.79
CA PHE A 134 -7.31 3.33 14.75
C PHE A 134 -7.10 2.19 15.74
N GLN A 135 -8.19 1.61 16.27
CA GLN A 135 -8.14 0.48 17.21
C GLN A 135 -7.59 -0.82 16.59
N MET A 136 -7.49 -0.92 15.27
CA MET A 136 -6.91 -2.10 14.61
C MET A 136 -5.38 -2.09 14.57
N ALA A 137 -4.76 -0.93 14.80
CA ALA A 137 -3.32 -0.78 14.78
C ALA A 137 -2.69 -1.47 15.99
N ASP A 138 -1.67 -2.30 15.76
CA ASP A 138 -0.86 -2.87 16.85
C ASP A 138 0.08 -1.81 17.44
N ARG A 139 0.68 -1.01 16.55
CA ARG A 139 1.64 0.04 16.88
C ARG A 139 1.31 1.31 16.12
N LEU A 140 1.55 2.44 16.75
CA LEU A 140 1.36 3.76 16.17
C LEU A 140 2.69 4.48 16.04
N ILE A 141 2.80 5.25 14.96
CA ILE A 141 3.84 6.27 14.78
C ILE A 141 3.09 7.55 14.44
N LEU A 142 3.18 8.54 15.32
CA LEU A 142 2.65 9.88 15.07
C LEU A 142 3.81 10.80 14.74
N MET A 143 3.62 11.61 13.70
CA MET A 143 4.66 12.52 13.21
C MET A 143 4.13 13.95 13.19
N ALA A 144 5.00 14.89 13.55
CA ALA A 144 4.76 16.32 13.42
C ALA A 144 6.05 16.99 12.92
N ASN A 145 5.94 17.91 11.96
CA ASN A 145 7.08 18.63 11.37
C ASN A 145 8.25 17.73 10.92
N GLY A 146 7.94 16.54 10.39
CA GLY A 146 8.94 15.56 9.93
C GLY A 146 9.65 14.79 11.04
N GLN A 147 9.26 14.98 12.31
CA GLN A 147 9.83 14.30 13.48
C GLN A 147 8.79 13.39 14.14
N VAL A 148 9.27 12.37 14.86
CA VAL A 148 8.40 11.40 15.55
C VAL A 148 7.94 12.00 16.88
N ALA A 149 6.64 12.28 16.99
CA ALA A 149 6.00 12.76 18.20
C ALA A 149 5.62 11.63 19.16
N TYR A 150 5.33 10.45 18.62
CA TYR A 150 5.07 9.24 19.40
C TYR A 150 5.37 8.00 18.56
N GLN A 151 5.98 6.99 19.17
CA GLN A 151 6.10 5.66 18.60
C GLN A 151 5.97 4.60 19.70
N GLY A 152 4.96 3.75 19.61
CA GLY A 152 4.67 2.78 20.65
C GLY A 152 3.45 1.93 20.30
N ASP A 153 2.93 1.24 21.31
CA ASP A 153 1.68 0.48 21.18
C ASP A 153 0.50 1.44 21.04
N ALA A 154 -0.53 1.03 20.31
CA ALA A 154 -1.69 1.89 20.06
C ALA A 154 -2.43 2.27 21.36
N ASP A 155 -2.49 1.35 22.32
CA ASP A 155 -3.16 1.55 23.61
C ASP A 155 -2.39 2.48 24.57
N GLY A 156 -1.08 2.67 24.34
CA GLY A 156 -0.22 3.49 25.20
C GLY A 156 -0.30 5.00 24.91
N VAL A 157 -0.83 5.38 23.75
CA VAL A 157 -0.77 6.75 23.24
C VAL A 157 -1.51 7.74 24.14
N ASP A 158 -2.69 7.40 24.67
CA ASP A 158 -3.47 8.28 25.54
C ASP A 158 -2.73 8.59 26.85
N LYS A 159 -2.03 7.60 27.41
CA LYS A 159 -1.22 7.79 28.62
C LYS A 159 -0.05 8.74 28.36
N PHE A 160 0.61 8.63 27.21
CA PHE A 160 1.71 9.50 26.83
C PHE A 160 1.26 10.96 26.65
N PHE A 161 0.16 11.19 25.93
CA PHE A 161 -0.37 12.54 25.73
C PHE A 161 -0.92 13.15 27.03
N ALA A 162 -1.49 12.34 27.93
CA ALA A 162 -1.87 12.79 29.27
C ALA A 162 -0.66 13.26 30.10
N GLN A 163 0.49 12.58 29.99
CA GLN A 163 1.75 13.02 30.64
C GLN A 163 2.30 14.33 30.05
N CYS A 164 2.07 14.56 28.75
CA CYS A 164 2.43 15.80 28.06
C CYS A 164 1.42 16.94 28.28
N SER A 165 0.53 16.84 29.29
CA SER A 165 -0.53 17.82 29.59
C SER A 165 -1.61 17.97 28.50
N TYR A 166 -1.77 16.98 27.62
CA TYR A 166 -2.80 16.93 26.58
C TYR A 166 -3.67 15.66 26.73
N PRO A 167 -4.43 15.49 27.83
CA PRO A 167 -5.30 14.33 27.99
C PRO A 167 -6.46 14.38 26.98
N CYS A 168 -6.84 13.23 26.43
CA CYS A 168 -7.99 13.15 25.54
C CYS A 168 -9.28 13.45 26.31
N PRO A 169 -10.10 14.44 25.89
CA PRO A 169 -11.38 14.72 26.53
C PRO A 169 -12.35 13.54 26.40
N LYS A 170 -13.24 13.38 27.39
CA LYS A 170 -14.29 12.36 27.35
C LYS A 170 -15.18 12.56 26.12
N PHE A 171 -15.58 11.46 25.48
CA PHE A 171 -16.44 11.44 24.28
C PHE A 171 -15.84 12.08 23.02
N THR A 172 -14.52 12.30 22.99
CA THR A 172 -13.82 12.76 21.78
C THR A 172 -13.22 11.58 21.03
N ASN A 173 -13.18 11.66 19.70
CA ASN A 173 -12.50 10.68 18.88
C ASN A 173 -10.98 10.80 19.09
N LEU A 174 -10.34 9.76 19.61
CA LEU A 174 -8.91 9.73 19.94
C LEU A 174 -7.98 10.17 18.79
N PRO A 175 -8.11 9.64 17.55
CA PRO A 175 -7.23 10.01 16.46
C PRO A 175 -7.42 11.47 16.07
N ASP A 176 -8.65 11.97 16.04
CA ASP A 176 -8.92 13.37 15.73
C ASP A 176 -8.33 14.31 16.79
N HIS A 177 -8.41 13.92 18.07
CA HIS A 177 -7.78 14.66 19.15
C HIS A 177 -6.26 14.76 18.96
N PHE A 178 -5.57 13.63 18.74
CA PHE A 178 -4.12 13.65 18.56
C PHE A 178 -3.70 14.40 17.30
N MET A 179 -4.42 14.23 16.19
CA MET A 179 -4.17 14.99 14.96
C MET A 179 -4.37 16.49 15.19
N LYS A 180 -5.41 16.90 15.92
CA LYS A 180 -5.64 18.31 16.28
C LYS A 180 -4.53 18.86 17.17
N VAL A 181 -4.06 18.09 18.15
CA VAL A 181 -2.96 18.48 19.04
C VAL A 181 -1.68 18.71 18.25
N LEU A 182 -1.40 17.87 17.25
CA LEU A 182 -0.20 17.91 16.43
C LEU A 182 -0.30 18.87 15.22
N SER A 183 -1.50 19.22 14.77
CA SER A 183 -1.74 20.16 13.68
C SER A 183 -1.72 21.62 14.14
N ARG A 184 -1.38 22.53 13.23
CA ARG A 184 -1.46 23.97 13.48
C ARG A 184 -2.91 24.45 13.29
N ASP A 185 -3.50 25.02 14.34
CA ASP A 185 -4.76 25.76 14.23
C ASP A 185 -4.53 27.10 13.51
N GLU A 186 -5.48 27.53 12.67
CA GLU A 186 -5.35 28.76 11.86
C GLU A 186 -5.19 30.04 12.71
N ASN A 187 -5.71 30.02 13.94
CA ASN A 187 -5.70 31.15 14.86
C ASN A 187 -4.46 31.19 15.77
N THR A 188 -3.63 30.16 15.78
CA THR A 188 -2.47 30.06 16.68
C THR A 188 -1.22 30.62 16.00
N ALA A 189 -0.45 31.43 16.71
CA ALA A 189 0.82 31.93 16.19
C ALA A 189 1.78 30.75 15.92
N GLU A 190 2.48 30.80 14.78
CA GLU A 190 3.39 29.72 14.37
C GLU A 190 4.46 29.41 15.42
N LYS A 191 4.92 30.44 16.15
CA LYS A 191 5.88 30.29 17.24
C LYS A 191 5.32 29.45 18.39
N GLU A 192 4.11 29.74 18.85
CA GLU A 192 3.45 28.99 19.94
C GLU A 192 3.21 27.53 19.56
N HIS A 193 2.79 27.28 18.31
CA HIS A 193 2.63 25.93 17.80
C HIS A 193 3.95 25.15 17.78
N ASN A 194 5.03 25.77 17.27
CA ASN A 194 6.33 25.13 17.19
C ASN A 194 6.93 24.84 18.58
N GLU A 195 6.72 25.73 19.55
CA GLU A 195 7.13 25.50 20.95
C GLU A 195 6.39 24.31 21.56
N LYS A 196 5.07 24.24 21.38
CA LYS A 196 4.25 23.09 21.80
C LYS A 196 4.73 21.77 21.19
N ILE A 197 4.94 21.74 19.87
CA ILE A 197 5.41 20.53 19.19
C ILE A 197 6.79 20.13 19.69
N LYS A 198 7.69 21.09 19.90
CA LYS A 198 9.02 20.84 20.43
C LYS A 198 8.95 20.21 21.83
N GLU A 199 8.07 20.70 22.70
CA GLU A 199 7.88 20.13 24.04
C GLU A 199 7.44 18.65 23.98
N ILE A 200 6.48 18.32 23.11
CA ILE A 200 6.03 16.93 22.89
C ILE A 200 7.17 16.05 22.34
N LEU A 201 7.94 16.57 21.39
CA LEU A 201 9.06 15.85 20.78
C LEU A 201 10.17 15.56 21.80
N ASP A 202 10.52 16.56 22.61
CA ASP A 202 11.54 16.42 23.66
C ASP A 202 11.05 15.46 24.76
N ALA A 203 9.76 15.52 25.13
CA ALA A 203 9.14 14.57 26.04
C ALA A 203 9.23 13.13 25.51
N PHE A 204 8.90 12.90 24.23
CA PHE A 204 9.03 11.57 23.62
C PHE A 204 10.47 11.08 23.60
N GLN A 205 11.44 11.91 23.20
CA GLN A 205 12.86 11.52 23.21
C GLN A 205 13.38 11.17 24.61
N SER A 206 12.87 11.85 25.64
CA SER A 206 13.24 11.59 27.04
C SER A 206 12.57 10.35 27.63
N SER A 207 11.42 9.93 27.08
CA SER A 207 10.65 8.76 27.51
C SER A 207 11.42 7.44 27.36
N GLU A 208 11.01 6.41 28.09
CA GLU A 208 11.56 5.06 27.97
C GLU A 208 11.39 4.51 26.55
N ASP A 209 10.21 4.70 25.95
CA ASP A 209 9.92 4.25 24.59
C ASP A 209 10.81 4.92 23.55
N GLY A 210 11.01 6.25 23.64
CA GLY A 210 11.90 6.99 22.75
C GLY A 210 13.35 6.52 22.86
N LYS A 211 13.85 6.33 24.09
CA LYS A 211 15.20 5.79 24.34
C LYS A 211 15.36 4.36 23.81
N ASN A 212 14.36 3.50 24.02
CA ASN A 212 14.35 2.13 23.52
C ASN A 212 14.39 2.10 22.00
N VAL A 213 13.57 2.91 21.32
CA VAL A 213 13.58 3.03 19.86
C VAL A 213 14.94 3.51 19.35
N HIS A 214 15.53 4.53 19.97
CA HIS A 214 16.85 5.02 19.58
C HIS A 214 17.93 3.97 19.80
N TYR A 215 17.93 3.29 20.96
CA TYR A 215 18.89 2.24 21.29
C TYR A 215 18.83 1.10 20.27
N VAL A 216 17.63 0.58 20.01
CA VAL A 216 17.35 -0.48 19.03
C VAL A 216 17.82 -0.06 17.64
N THR A 217 17.46 1.15 17.22
CA THR A 217 17.88 1.69 15.91
C THR A 217 19.40 1.77 15.82
N HIS A 218 20.09 2.23 16.86
CA HIS A 218 21.55 2.34 16.89
C HIS A 218 22.24 0.96 16.87
N THR A 219 21.72 -0.02 17.63
CA THR A 219 22.25 -1.40 17.61
C THR A 219 22.06 -2.04 16.24
N TYR A 220 20.87 -1.94 15.64
CA TYR A 220 20.66 -2.49 14.30
C TYR A 220 21.44 -1.75 13.22
N THR A 221 21.66 -0.44 13.34
CA THR A 221 22.49 0.33 12.39
C THR A 221 23.94 -0.14 12.43
N THR A 222 24.52 -0.30 13.62
CA THR A 222 25.90 -0.80 13.78
C THR A 222 26.06 -2.26 13.30
N VAL A 223 25.07 -3.12 13.58
CA VAL A 223 25.05 -4.53 13.12
C VAL A 223 24.83 -4.63 11.61
N SER A 224 23.93 -3.83 11.04
CA SER A 224 23.62 -3.85 9.60
C SER A 224 24.78 -3.30 8.77
N ILE A 225 25.50 -2.28 9.22
CA ILE A 225 26.76 -1.83 8.59
C ILE A 225 27.77 -2.98 8.54
N ARG A 226 27.98 -3.70 9.65
CA ARG A 226 28.87 -4.88 9.69
C ARG A 226 28.43 -6.00 8.74
N ARG A 227 27.12 -6.26 8.61
CA ARG A 227 26.58 -7.25 7.65
C ARG A 227 26.68 -6.77 6.20
N ARG A 228 26.50 -5.47 5.91
CA ARG A 228 26.60 -4.89 4.56
C ARG A 228 28.02 -5.01 3.99
N ILE A 229 29.04 -4.93 4.84
CA ILE A 229 30.44 -5.18 4.47
C ILE A 229 30.66 -6.64 4.07
N LYS A 230 29.99 -7.61 4.71
CA LYS A 230 30.09 -9.06 4.36
C LYS A 230 29.19 -9.48 3.19
N LEU A 231 28.06 -8.81 2.94
CA LEU A 231 27.05 -9.22 1.95
C LEU A 231 27.33 -8.77 0.52
N ASN A 232 28.44 -8.09 0.25
CA ASN A 232 28.77 -7.58 -1.08
C ASN A 232 29.23 -8.68 -2.08
N LYS A 233 28.93 -9.96 -1.82
CA LYS A 233 29.37 -11.12 -2.63
C LYS A 233 28.28 -11.84 -3.42
N SER A 234 27.03 -11.38 -3.42
CA SER A 234 25.99 -11.94 -4.29
C SER A 234 24.97 -10.89 -4.74
N ARG A 235 25.39 -10.05 -5.68
CA ARG A 235 24.47 -9.23 -6.47
C ARG A 235 23.96 -10.06 -7.64
N ARG A 236 22.92 -10.87 -7.41
CA ARG A 236 22.04 -11.30 -8.51
C ARG A 236 20.97 -10.23 -8.68
N THR A 237 21.29 -9.21 -9.46
CA THR A 237 20.32 -8.30 -10.07
C THR A 237 19.78 -9.00 -11.32
N GLY A 238 18.90 -9.99 -11.14
CA GLY A 238 18.20 -10.65 -12.24
C GLY A 238 16.71 -10.49 -12.04
N TYR A 239 16.01 -10.10 -13.11
CA TYR A 239 14.56 -10.27 -13.16
C TYR A 239 14.22 -11.75 -12.92
N HIS A 240 13.09 -12.02 -12.26
CA HIS A 240 12.67 -13.40 -11.94
C HIS A 240 12.30 -14.25 -13.16
N THR A 241 12.13 -13.61 -14.32
CA THR A 241 11.67 -14.18 -15.58
C THR A 241 12.52 -13.67 -16.75
N SER A 242 12.67 -14.51 -17.78
CA SER A 242 13.37 -14.23 -19.02
C SER A 242 12.68 -13.12 -19.79
N TRP A 243 13.46 -12.33 -20.53
CA TRP A 243 12.97 -11.23 -21.35
C TRP A 243 11.91 -11.68 -22.35
N PHE A 244 12.07 -12.85 -22.98
CA PHE A 244 11.09 -13.37 -23.94
C PHE A 244 9.75 -13.69 -23.29
N VAL A 245 9.77 -14.26 -22.08
CA VAL A 245 8.56 -14.58 -21.31
C VAL A 245 7.84 -13.29 -20.93
N GLN A 246 8.57 -12.29 -20.44
CA GLN A 246 8.00 -10.98 -20.11
C GLN A 246 7.38 -10.31 -21.34
N THR A 247 8.13 -10.23 -22.44
CA THR A 247 7.66 -9.62 -23.68
C THR A 247 6.43 -10.32 -24.23
N TRP A 248 6.41 -11.66 -24.23
CA TRP A 248 5.26 -12.44 -24.67
C TRP A 248 4.01 -12.19 -23.82
N TRP A 249 4.14 -12.22 -22.49
CA TRP A 249 2.99 -12.01 -21.60
C TRP A 249 2.49 -10.57 -21.63
N LEU A 250 3.38 -9.59 -21.75
CA LEU A 250 2.99 -8.19 -21.94
C LEU A 250 2.30 -7.98 -23.28
N PHE A 251 2.78 -8.62 -24.35
CA PHE A 251 2.14 -8.63 -25.66
C PHE A 251 0.74 -9.25 -25.59
N MET A 252 0.62 -10.45 -25.01
CA MET A 252 -0.68 -11.13 -24.85
C MET A 252 -1.67 -10.29 -24.03
N ARG A 253 -1.20 -9.65 -22.95
CA ARG A 253 -2.02 -8.69 -22.18
C ARG A 253 -2.47 -7.53 -23.05
N SER A 254 -1.54 -6.92 -23.82
CA SER A 254 -1.84 -5.81 -24.72
C SER A 254 -2.83 -6.18 -25.81
N CYS A 255 -2.68 -7.35 -26.43
CA CYS A 255 -3.63 -7.86 -27.43
C CYS A 255 -5.01 -8.05 -26.83
N ARG A 256 -5.09 -8.66 -25.64
CA ARG A 256 -6.37 -8.90 -24.94
C ARG A 256 -7.07 -7.59 -24.57
N THR A 257 -6.33 -6.61 -24.08
CA THR A 257 -6.84 -5.26 -23.80
C THR A 257 -7.38 -4.60 -25.07
N GLN A 258 -6.60 -4.58 -26.14
CA GLN A 258 -7.01 -3.97 -27.41
C GLN A 258 -8.23 -4.66 -28.02
N MET A 259 -8.32 -5.99 -27.96
CA MET A 259 -9.49 -6.73 -28.43
C MET A 259 -10.77 -6.41 -27.66
N ARG A 260 -10.66 -5.96 -26.40
CA ARG A 260 -11.79 -5.64 -25.52
C ARG A 260 -12.13 -4.15 -25.50
N ASP A 261 -11.37 -3.32 -26.21
CA ASP A 261 -11.68 -1.92 -26.47
C ASP A 261 -12.20 -1.75 -27.91
N PRO A 262 -13.52 -1.86 -28.13
CA PRO A 262 -14.11 -1.72 -29.47
C PRO A 262 -14.00 -0.30 -30.02
N VAL A 263 -13.84 0.72 -29.17
CA VAL A 263 -13.75 2.12 -29.60
C VAL A 263 -12.41 2.34 -30.27
N VAL A 264 -11.32 1.96 -29.59
CA VAL A 264 -9.97 2.09 -30.15
C VAL A 264 -9.81 1.28 -31.43
N LEU A 265 -10.36 0.07 -31.49
CA LEU A 265 -10.33 -0.75 -32.70
C LEU A 265 -11.07 -0.09 -33.87
N ARG A 266 -12.29 0.43 -33.64
CA ARG A 266 -13.07 1.12 -34.67
C ARG A 266 -12.35 2.37 -35.17
N VAL A 267 -11.82 3.19 -34.26
CA VAL A 267 -11.07 4.41 -34.62
C VAL A 267 -9.86 4.06 -35.47
N ARG A 268 -9.07 3.05 -35.08
CA ARG A 268 -7.92 2.59 -35.88
C ARG A 268 -8.35 2.06 -37.24
N PHE A 269 -9.43 1.29 -37.31
CA PHE A 269 -9.93 0.74 -38.56
C PHE A 269 -10.40 1.85 -39.52
N ILE A 270 -11.15 2.83 -39.01
CA ILE A 270 -11.59 4.01 -39.78
C ILE A 270 -10.38 4.84 -40.21
N GLN A 271 -9.42 5.09 -39.33
CA GLN A 271 -8.20 5.83 -39.66
C GLN A 271 -7.44 5.15 -40.80
N VAL A 272 -7.30 3.83 -40.76
CA VAL A 272 -6.68 3.05 -41.84
C VAL A 272 -7.48 3.22 -43.14
N LEU A 273 -8.82 3.08 -43.11
CA LEU A 273 -9.65 3.27 -44.30
C LEU A 273 -9.53 4.69 -44.89
N VAL A 274 -9.48 5.72 -44.05
CA VAL A 274 -9.32 7.12 -44.48
C VAL A 274 -7.92 7.36 -45.05
N SER A 275 -6.87 6.82 -44.42
CA SER A 275 -5.50 6.94 -44.92
C SER A 275 -5.23 6.14 -46.19
N PHE A 276 -5.97 5.04 -46.41
CA PHE A 276 -5.89 4.23 -47.63
C PHE A 276 -6.88 4.66 -48.71
N SER A 277 -7.81 5.58 -48.44
CA SER A 277 -8.62 6.23 -49.48
C SER A 277 -7.67 7.13 -50.26
N PRO A 278 -7.23 6.73 -51.47
CA PRO A 278 -6.44 7.63 -52.29
C PRO A 278 -7.35 8.81 -52.61
N LEU A 279 -6.76 10.00 -52.68
CA LEU A 279 -7.36 11.14 -53.35
C LEU A 279 -8.19 10.64 -54.55
N ILE A 280 -9.50 10.90 -54.52
CA ILE A 280 -10.25 11.12 -55.74
C ILE A 280 -9.55 12.33 -56.37
N ARG A 281 -8.61 12.07 -57.27
CA ARG A 281 -7.86 13.04 -58.05
C ARG A 281 -8.14 12.76 -59.51
#